data_AF-A0A2R6ALU7-F1
#
_entry.id   AF-A0A2R6ALU7-F1
#
_cell.length_a   1.000
_cell.length_b   1.000
_cell.length_c   1.000
_cell.angle_alpha   90.00
_cell.angle_beta   90.00
_cell.angle_gamma   90.00
#
_symmetry.space_group_name_H-M   'P 1'
#
loop_
_entity.id
_entity.type
_entity.pdbx_description
1 polymer ?
#
loop_
_entity_poly.entity_id
_entity_poly.type
_entity_poly.pdbx_seq_one_letter_code
_entity_poly.pdbx_strand_id
1 'polypeptide(L)'
;MIQISLMYPNKNFDLKEPWNAQSLIKDLELERLLMAMANGDEFIYQVSKVALLNPETQKDTILYRQAVLKDCLNNQNAVRELYDIAVTTTNEIKRSLFWLGSSDNPSLVVDECVRALKIFVPSLRRIRSVAERFSEKFESIGFSTLFSVIKSEFSDEYLTVLETHLNNLKFEDGVSACVKLDEGNAFTEYKLQKPQKTSFLDKLRERQYTFQLDPRDEAGAQILGQMRNSALKKASLVLNEAVKNALNFFNILKTEVAFYLGCLNLYQKLRKPVCFPVPLEEEERLEFRELYDVSLSLLIGENTVGNNLSC
;
A
#
# COMPACT_ATOMS: atom_id res chain seq x y z
N MET A 1 1.69 3.23 -12.35
CA MET A 1 1.29 2.72 -11.03
C MET A 1 1.80 1.29 -10.94
N ILE A 2 2.49 0.91 -9.87
CA ILE A 2 2.95 -0.47 -9.68
C ILE A 2 1.71 -1.35 -9.45
N GLN A 3 1.48 -2.31 -10.34
CA GLN A 3 0.36 -3.24 -10.23
C GLN A 3 0.78 -4.41 -9.35
N ILE A 4 0.02 -4.64 -8.26
CA ILE A 4 0.10 -5.84 -7.44
C ILE A 4 -1.07 -6.72 -7.86
N SER A 5 -0.78 -7.97 -8.16
CA SER A 5 -1.73 -8.91 -8.75
C SER A 5 -1.62 -10.26 -8.04
N LEU A 6 -1.76 -10.34 -6.72
CA LEU A 6 -1.73 -11.62 -6.00
C LEU A 6 -3.09 -12.31 -6.08
N MET A 7 -4.19 -11.59 -5.85
CA MET A 7 -5.53 -12.19 -5.88
C MET A 7 -6.10 -12.32 -7.30
N TYR A 8 -5.76 -11.40 -8.19
CA TYR A 8 -6.22 -11.39 -9.58
C TYR A 8 -5.12 -10.92 -10.52
N PRO A 9 -5.01 -11.49 -11.73
CA PRO A 9 -3.98 -11.07 -12.69
C PRO A 9 -4.23 -9.66 -13.24
N ASN A 10 -5.50 -9.30 -13.49
CA ASN A 10 -5.88 -8.15 -14.33
C ASN A 10 -6.81 -7.13 -13.64
N LYS A 11 -7.05 -7.23 -12.32
CA LYS A 11 -7.91 -6.30 -11.57
C LYS A 11 -7.48 -6.22 -10.12
N ASN A 12 -7.87 -5.14 -9.44
CA ASN A 12 -7.70 -5.05 -7.98
C ASN A 12 -8.84 -5.79 -7.27
N PHE A 13 -8.58 -6.28 -6.06
CA PHE A 13 -9.62 -6.77 -5.18
C PHE A 13 -10.29 -5.63 -4.41
N ASP A 14 -11.57 -5.39 -4.69
CA ASP A 14 -12.36 -4.36 -4.02
C ASP A 14 -13.06 -4.90 -2.77
N LEU A 15 -12.95 -4.18 -1.65
CA LEU A 15 -13.60 -4.51 -0.39
C LEU A 15 -15.09 -4.14 -0.39
N LYS A 16 -15.85 -4.70 -1.33
CA LYS A 16 -17.29 -4.47 -1.47
C LYS A 16 -18.09 -5.72 -1.14
N GLU A 17 -18.93 -5.62 -0.12
CA GLU A 17 -19.84 -6.69 0.28
C GLU A 17 -21.04 -6.79 -0.68
N PRO A 18 -21.55 -8.00 -0.96
CA PRO A 18 -22.81 -8.16 -1.66
C PRO A 18 -23.98 -7.73 -0.77
N TRP A 19 -25.10 -7.36 -1.40
CA TRP A 19 -26.28 -6.85 -0.71
C TRP A 19 -26.90 -7.84 0.30
N ASN A 20 -26.67 -9.14 0.12
CA ASN A 20 -27.16 -10.23 0.98
C ASN A 20 -26.09 -10.81 1.92
N ALA A 21 -24.99 -10.09 2.18
CA ALA A 21 -23.85 -10.57 2.97
C ALA A 21 -24.22 -11.20 4.32
N GLN A 22 -25.12 -10.57 5.08
CA GLN A 22 -25.52 -11.05 6.40
C GLN A 22 -26.30 -12.39 6.31
N SER A 23 -27.17 -12.54 5.31
CA SER A 23 -27.89 -13.79 5.07
C SER A 23 -26.92 -14.90 4.68
N LEU A 24 -25.98 -14.63 3.77
CA LEU A 24 -24.98 -15.61 3.34
C LEU A 24 -24.10 -16.10 4.50
N ILE A 25 -23.63 -15.19 5.37
CA ILE A 25 -22.82 -15.58 6.54
C ILE A 25 -23.61 -16.49 7.47
N LYS A 26 -24.89 -16.17 7.71
CA LYS A 26 -25.74 -16.93 8.60
C LYS A 26 -26.09 -18.29 7.99
N ASP A 27 -26.51 -18.32 6.74
CA ASP A 27 -27.00 -19.52 6.05
C ASP A 27 -25.88 -20.54 5.79
N LEU A 28 -24.65 -20.06 5.53
CA LEU A 28 -23.47 -20.89 5.31
C LEU A 28 -22.60 -21.09 6.58
N GLU A 29 -23.08 -20.65 7.75
CA GLU A 29 -22.38 -20.68 9.04
C GLU A 29 -20.89 -20.25 8.96
N LEU A 30 -20.61 -19.17 8.21
CA LEU A 30 -19.23 -18.76 7.89
C LEU A 30 -18.52 -18.06 9.06
N GLU A 31 -19.23 -17.66 10.10
CA GLU A 31 -18.68 -16.86 11.19
C GLU A 31 -17.46 -17.52 11.83
N ARG A 32 -17.52 -18.82 12.12
CA ARG A 32 -16.40 -19.55 12.73
C ARG A 32 -15.19 -19.61 11.81
N LEU A 33 -15.43 -19.83 10.52
CA LEU A 33 -14.38 -19.86 9.51
C LEU A 33 -13.72 -18.48 9.34
N LEU A 34 -14.52 -17.41 9.32
CA LEU A 34 -14.02 -16.04 9.26
C LEU A 34 -13.20 -15.67 10.52
N MET A 35 -13.67 -16.03 11.72
CA MET A 35 -12.91 -15.85 12.96
C MET A 35 -11.61 -16.66 12.95
N ALA A 36 -11.63 -17.88 12.39
CA ALA A 36 -10.44 -18.70 12.24
C ALA A 36 -9.40 -18.04 11.33
N MET A 37 -9.82 -17.55 10.16
CA MET A 37 -8.99 -16.79 9.21
C MET A 37 -8.44 -15.50 9.83
N ALA A 38 -9.29 -14.73 10.50
CA ALA A 38 -8.93 -13.46 11.11
C ALA A 38 -7.86 -13.60 12.18
N ASN A 39 -7.96 -14.65 13.02
CA ASN A 39 -7.07 -14.85 14.15
C ASN A 39 -6.94 -13.61 15.07
N GLY A 40 -8.03 -12.88 15.24
CA GLY A 40 -8.09 -11.64 16.04
C GLY A 40 -7.79 -10.35 15.26
N ASP A 41 -7.39 -10.44 13.99
CA ASP A 41 -7.16 -9.26 13.14
C ASP A 41 -8.45 -8.86 12.39
N GLU A 42 -8.98 -7.68 12.72
CA GLU A 42 -10.20 -7.14 12.12
C GLU A 42 -10.07 -6.88 10.62
N PHE A 43 -8.90 -6.46 10.14
CA PHE A 43 -8.71 -6.19 8.71
C PHE A 43 -8.67 -7.50 7.91
N ILE A 44 -8.00 -8.54 8.43
CA ILE A 44 -8.04 -9.88 7.83
C ILE A 44 -9.46 -10.43 7.84
N TYR A 45 -10.23 -10.23 8.91
CA TYR A 45 -11.65 -10.60 8.98
C TYR A 45 -12.45 -9.97 7.82
N GLN A 46 -12.34 -8.65 7.64
CA GLN A 46 -13.07 -7.93 6.59
C GLN A 46 -12.68 -8.41 5.18
N VAL A 47 -11.38 -8.56 4.92
CA VAL A 47 -10.89 -9.03 3.62
C VAL A 47 -11.38 -10.46 3.33
N SER A 48 -11.28 -11.35 4.32
CA SER A 48 -11.73 -12.74 4.20
C SER A 48 -13.24 -12.83 3.97
N LYS A 49 -14.02 -12.03 4.70
CA LYS A 49 -15.47 -11.90 4.55
C LYS A 49 -15.83 -11.52 3.12
N VAL A 50 -15.27 -10.44 2.60
CA VAL A 50 -15.57 -10.00 1.23
C VAL A 50 -15.16 -11.06 0.20
N ALA A 51 -14.01 -11.71 0.40
CA ALA A 51 -13.47 -12.68 -0.56
C ALA A 51 -14.32 -13.96 -0.64
N LEU A 52 -14.88 -14.42 0.47
CA LEU A 52 -15.73 -15.61 0.50
C LEU A 52 -17.15 -15.33 0.01
N LEU A 53 -17.65 -14.11 0.22
CA LEU A 53 -18.98 -13.70 -0.22
C LEU A 53 -19.04 -13.31 -1.70
N ASN A 54 -17.89 -13.19 -2.37
CA ASN A 54 -17.78 -12.95 -3.81
C ASN A 54 -16.95 -14.08 -4.47
N PRO A 55 -17.52 -15.29 -4.65
CA PRO A 55 -16.78 -16.42 -5.18
C PRO A 55 -16.31 -16.17 -6.62
N GLU A 56 -15.10 -16.64 -6.93
CA GLU A 56 -14.56 -16.60 -8.29
C GLU A 56 -14.98 -17.86 -9.06
N THR A 57 -15.37 -17.69 -10.32
CA THR A 57 -15.87 -18.77 -11.19
C THR A 57 -14.96 -19.02 -12.39
N GLN A 58 -14.07 -18.08 -12.71
CA GLN A 58 -13.13 -18.22 -13.82
C GLN A 58 -11.98 -19.15 -13.45
N LYS A 59 -11.90 -20.28 -14.17
CA LYS A 59 -10.88 -21.34 -13.97
C LYS A 59 -9.46 -20.80 -13.88
N ASP A 60 -9.04 -19.96 -14.83
CA ASP A 60 -7.68 -19.42 -14.86
C ASP A 60 -7.37 -18.58 -13.61
N THR A 61 -8.35 -17.81 -13.13
CA THR A 61 -8.18 -17.00 -11.91
C THR A 61 -8.14 -17.88 -10.66
N ILE A 62 -8.93 -18.97 -10.62
CA ILE A 62 -8.87 -19.95 -9.53
C ILE A 62 -7.50 -20.61 -9.49
N LEU A 63 -7.00 -21.13 -10.61
CA LEU A 63 -5.68 -21.76 -10.72
C LEU A 63 -4.56 -20.78 -10.35
N TYR A 64 -4.68 -19.52 -10.77
CA TYR A 64 -3.78 -18.45 -10.39
C TYR A 64 -3.72 -18.24 -8.87
N ARG A 65 -4.88 -18.09 -8.22
CA ARG A 65 -4.96 -17.91 -6.76
C ARG A 65 -4.44 -19.12 -6.00
N GLN A 66 -4.67 -20.33 -6.51
CA GLN A 66 -4.14 -21.57 -5.94
C GLN A 66 -2.61 -21.62 -5.99
N ALA A 67 -2.00 -21.21 -7.11
CA ALA A 67 -0.54 -21.13 -7.23
C ALA A 67 0.06 -20.15 -6.21
N VAL A 68 -0.55 -18.96 -6.06
CA VAL A 68 -0.14 -17.96 -5.05
C VAL A 68 -0.32 -18.49 -3.62
N LEU A 69 -1.40 -19.24 -3.35
CA LEU A 69 -1.61 -19.84 -2.03
C LEU A 69 -0.57 -20.94 -1.71
N LYS A 70 -0.17 -21.77 -2.68
CA LYS A 70 0.91 -22.77 -2.51
C LYS A 70 2.20 -22.09 -2.09
N ASP A 71 2.58 -21.03 -2.78
CA ASP A 71 3.72 -20.19 -2.43
C ASP A 71 3.63 -19.64 -1.01
N CYS A 72 2.47 -19.11 -0.63
CA CYS A 72 2.23 -18.60 0.73
C CYS A 72 2.41 -19.69 1.79
N LEU A 73 1.92 -20.91 1.55
CA LEU A 73 2.04 -22.05 2.46
C LEU A 73 3.49 -22.48 2.65
N ASN A 74 4.30 -22.43 1.59
CA ASN A 74 5.72 -22.76 1.61
C ASN A 74 6.57 -21.64 2.23
N ASN A 75 6.11 -20.39 2.19
CA ASN A 75 6.89 -19.21 2.58
C ASN A 75 6.20 -18.32 3.63
N GLN A 76 5.59 -18.93 4.65
CA GLN A 76 4.70 -18.24 5.61
C GLN A 76 5.33 -17.03 6.32
N ASN A 77 6.64 -17.10 6.62
CA ASN A 77 7.37 -16.01 7.26
C ASN A 77 7.46 -14.77 6.37
N ALA A 78 7.69 -14.95 5.07
CA ALA A 78 7.75 -13.84 4.12
C ALA A 78 6.39 -13.15 3.98
N VAL A 79 5.31 -13.94 3.91
CA VAL A 79 3.93 -13.42 3.82
C VAL A 79 3.57 -12.58 5.06
N ARG A 80 3.93 -13.07 6.26
CA ARG A 80 3.75 -12.32 7.52
C ARG A 80 4.55 -11.03 7.54
N GLU A 81 5.83 -11.10 7.15
CA GLU A 81 6.70 -9.93 7.11
C GLU A 81 6.18 -8.85 6.13
N LEU A 82 5.69 -9.25 4.94
CA LEU A 82 5.05 -8.33 4.00
C LEU A 82 3.79 -7.68 4.57
N TYR A 83 2.93 -8.47 5.22
CA TYR A 83 1.72 -7.95 5.84
C TYR A 83 2.03 -6.94 6.95
N ASP A 84 2.96 -7.29 7.84
CA ASP A 84 3.39 -6.45 8.95
C ASP A 84 3.97 -5.12 8.45
N ILE A 85 4.79 -5.15 7.40
CA ILE A 85 5.31 -3.91 6.78
C ILE A 85 4.15 -3.07 6.25
N ALA A 86 3.20 -3.66 5.51
CA ALA A 86 2.08 -2.94 4.91
C ALA A 86 1.13 -2.34 5.96
N VAL A 87 0.79 -3.08 7.00
CA VAL A 87 -0.03 -2.61 8.12
C VAL A 87 0.67 -1.50 8.88
N THR A 88 1.93 -1.70 9.26
CA THR A 88 2.71 -0.69 10.01
C THR A 88 2.79 0.61 9.22
N THR A 89 3.15 0.53 7.94
CA THR A 89 3.29 1.70 7.06
C THR A 89 1.97 2.45 6.91
N THR A 90 0.88 1.74 6.57
CA THR A 90 -0.42 2.39 6.38
C THR A 90 -0.96 3.04 7.67
N ASN A 91 -0.71 2.42 8.82
CA ASN A 91 -1.08 2.98 10.13
C ASN A 91 -0.25 4.21 10.50
N GLU A 92 1.07 4.19 10.26
CA GLU A 92 1.95 5.34 10.49
C GLU A 92 1.56 6.53 9.61
N ILE A 93 1.28 6.28 8.33
CA ILE A 93 0.78 7.29 7.38
C ILE A 93 -0.54 7.88 7.85
N LYS A 94 -1.51 7.03 8.25
CA LYS A 94 -2.82 7.49 8.76
C LYS A 94 -2.67 8.39 9.99
N ARG A 95 -1.71 8.10 10.88
CA ARG A 95 -1.41 8.92 12.06
C ARG A 95 -0.70 10.23 11.69
N SER A 96 0.27 10.16 10.79
CA SER A 96 1.10 11.30 10.35
C SER A 96 0.32 12.31 9.50
N LEU A 97 -0.73 11.86 8.82
CA LEU A 97 -1.39 12.60 7.75
C LEU A 97 -2.90 12.71 7.94
N PHE A 98 -3.36 12.82 9.18
CA PHE A 98 -4.79 12.99 9.50
C PHE A 98 -5.46 14.15 8.72
N TRP A 99 -4.67 15.10 8.20
CA TRP A 99 -5.12 16.30 7.49
C TRP A 99 -4.83 16.33 5.98
N LEU A 100 -4.32 15.23 5.39
CA LEU A 100 -3.97 15.20 3.97
C LEU A 100 -5.17 15.59 3.09
N GLY A 101 -5.03 16.67 2.33
CA GLY A 101 -6.05 17.16 1.41
C GLY A 101 -7.09 18.12 2.01
N SER A 102 -6.96 18.49 3.29
CA SER A 102 -7.80 19.52 3.93
C SER A 102 -7.22 20.94 3.85
N SER A 103 -5.98 21.08 3.38
CA SER A 103 -5.27 22.36 3.30
C SER A 103 -5.10 22.82 1.86
N ASP A 104 -5.61 24.02 1.57
CA ASP A 104 -5.36 24.72 0.30
C ASP A 104 -4.02 25.44 0.26
N ASN A 105 -3.20 25.34 1.32
CA ASN A 105 -1.90 26.00 1.43
C ASN A 105 -0.78 25.11 0.88
N PRO A 106 -0.14 25.47 -0.27
CA PRO A 106 0.90 24.66 -0.88
C PRO A 106 2.11 24.38 0.02
N SER A 107 2.51 25.31 0.88
CA SER A 107 3.63 25.11 1.80
C SER A 107 3.35 23.99 2.81
N LEU A 108 2.13 23.97 3.37
CA LEU A 108 1.71 22.92 4.29
C LEU A 108 1.60 21.57 3.59
N VAL A 109 1.02 21.54 2.39
CA VAL A 109 0.89 20.31 1.59
C VAL A 109 2.27 19.71 1.26
N VAL A 110 3.25 20.53 0.86
CA VAL A 110 4.62 20.06 0.61
C VAL A 110 5.22 19.42 1.86
N ASP A 111 5.13 20.10 3.01
CA ASP A 111 5.68 19.62 4.27
C ASP A 111 5.04 18.29 4.73
N GLU A 112 3.71 18.18 4.64
CA GLU A 112 2.98 16.94 4.90
C GLU A 112 3.41 15.81 3.95
N CYS A 113 3.50 16.09 2.65
CA CYS A 113 3.88 15.08 1.69
C CYS A 113 5.33 14.62 1.88
N VAL A 114 6.25 15.53 2.22
CA VAL A 114 7.65 15.17 2.52
C VAL A 114 7.72 14.28 3.76
N ARG A 115 6.94 14.56 4.82
CA ARG A 115 6.82 13.67 5.99
C ARG A 115 6.31 12.28 5.60
N ALA A 116 5.26 12.20 4.78
CA ALA A 116 4.69 10.96 4.30
C ALA A 116 5.71 10.12 3.51
N LEU A 117 6.37 10.74 2.53
CA LEU A 117 7.36 10.07 1.69
C LEU A 117 8.56 9.57 2.50
N LYS A 118 8.96 10.29 3.56
CA LYS A 118 9.99 9.83 4.49
C LYS A 118 9.62 8.58 5.30
N ILE A 119 8.32 8.29 5.49
CA ILE A 119 7.85 7.03 6.09
C ILE A 119 7.85 5.91 5.03
N PHE A 120 7.48 6.22 3.79
CA PHE A 120 7.46 5.23 2.71
C PHE A 120 8.85 4.70 2.36
N VAL A 121 9.88 5.54 2.29
CA VAL A 121 11.24 5.11 1.87
C VAL A 121 11.80 3.93 2.70
N PRO A 122 11.89 4.00 4.05
CA PRO A 122 12.39 2.86 4.82
C PRO A 122 11.48 1.64 4.69
N SER A 123 10.17 1.83 4.53
CA SER A 123 9.21 0.75 4.32
C SER A 123 9.40 0.04 2.98
N LEU A 124 9.73 0.80 1.91
CA LEU A 124 10.10 0.24 0.60
C LEU A 124 11.42 -0.55 0.68
N ARG A 125 12.43 -0.06 1.41
CA ARG A 125 13.67 -0.83 1.67
C ARG A 125 13.38 -2.16 2.37
N ARG A 126 12.47 -2.16 3.35
CA ARG A 126 12.07 -3.40 4.05
C ARG A 126 11.38 -4.39 3.11
N ILE A 127 10.44 -3.93 2.28
CA ILE A 127 9.78 -4.78 1.26
C ILE A 127 10.80 -5.35 0.27
N ARG A 128 11.74 -4.51 -0.19
CA ARG A 128 12.84 -4.95 -1.06
C ARG A 128 13.69 -6.04 -0.39
N SER A 129 14.06 -5.87 0.87
CA SER A 129 14.84 -6.87 1.61
C SER A 129 14.11 -8.23 1.68
N VAL A 130 12.78 -8.22 1.85
CA VAL A 130 11.98 -9.45 1.75
C VAL A 130 12.10 -10.07 0.36
N ALA A 131 11.94 -9.26 -0.70
CA ALA A 131 12.06 -9.74 -2.07
C ALA A 131 13.46 -10.33 -2.36
N GLU A 132 14.54 -9.72 -1.86
CA GLU A 132 15.90 -10.22 -2.01
C GLU A 132 16.13 -11.54 -1.28
N ARG A 133 15.61 -11.67 -0.06
CA ARG A 133 15.79 -12.86 0.78
C ARG A 133 14.97 -14.07 0.31
N PHE A 134 13.81 -13.83 -0.29
CA PHE A 134 12.83 -14.89 -0.52
C PHE A 134 12.45 -15.13 -1.98
N SER A 135 12.78 -14.25 -2.94
CA SER A 135 12.23 -14.39 -4.32
C SER A 135 12.45 -15.74 -4.98
N GLU A 136 13.60 -16.38 -4.74
CA GLU A 136 13.94 -17.68 -5.35
C GLU A 136 13.12 -18.85 -4.78
N LYS A 137 12.37 -18.62 -3.70
CA LYS A 137 11.51 -19.62 -3.05
C LYS A 137 10.05 -19.53 -3.47
N PHE A 138 9.72 -18.59 -4.36
CA PHE A 138 8.37 -18.36 -4.87
C PHE A 138 8.34 -18.71 -6.35
N GLU A 139 7.34 -19.50 -6.76
CA GLU A 139 7.19 -20.00 -8.14
C GLU A 139 5.99 -19.39 -8.85
N SER A 140 5.01 -18.86 -8.11
CA SER A 140 3.79 -18.29 -8.68
C SER A 140 4.09 -17.03 -9.49
N ILE A 141 3.32 -16.84 -10.56
CA ILE A 141 3.39 -15.64 -11.41
C ILE A 141 3.14 -14.37 -10.58
N GLY A 142 2.24 -14.44 -9.58
CA GLY A 142 1.93 -13.30 -8.71
C GLY A 142 3.12 -12.81 -7.90
N PHE A 143 3.78 -13.69 -7.15
CA PHE A 143 4.93 -13.28 -6.33
C PHE A 143 6.19 -13.01 -7.16
N SER A 144 6.44 -13.79 -8.21
CA SER A 144 7.58 -13.54 -9.10
C SER A 144 7.47 -12.16 -9.78
N THR A 145 6.27 -11.79 -10.24
CA THR A 145 6.01 -10.45 -10.80
C THR A 145 6.18 -9.37 -9.73
N LEU A 146 5.55 -9.53 -8.56
CA LEU A 146 5.63 -8.57 -7.46
C LEU A 146 7.09 -8.31 -7.04
N PHE A 147 7.87 -9.36 -6.81
CA PHE A 147 9.26 -9.23 -6.39
C PHE A 147 10.17 -8.70 -7.49
N SER A 148 9.93 -9.07 -8.75
CA SER A 148 10.64 -8.48 -9.89
C SER A 148 10.46 -6.97 -9.94
N VAL A 149 9.20 -6.51 -9.87
CA VAL A 149 8.86 -5.08 -9.90
C VAL A 149 9.44 -4.33 -8.70
N ILE A 150 9.35 -4.90 -7.49
CA ILE A 150 9.95 -4.30 -6.29
C ILE A 150 11.46 -4.12 -6.46
N LYS A 151 12.16 -5.14 -6.99
CA LYS A 151 13.61 -5.10 -7.16
C LYS A 151 14.05 -4.12 -8.24
N SER A 152 13.28 -3.97 -9.32
CA SER A 152 13.61 -3.06 -10.42
C SER A 152 13.27 -1.60 -10.11
N GLU A 153 12.08 -1.33 -9.54
CA GLU A 153 11.59 0.03 -9.32
C GLU A 153 12.22 0.68 -8.08
N PHE A 154 12.58 -0.11 -7.07
CA PHE A 154 13.08 0.40 -5.79
C PHE A 154 14.54 0.00 -5.57
N SER A 155 15.44 0.34 -6.50
CA SER A 155 16.88 0.13 -6.30
C SER A 155 17.42 0.97 -5.13
N ASP A 156 18.52 0.55 -4.51
CA ASP A 156 19.12 1.31 -3.41
C ASP A 156 19.62 2.67 -3.87
N GLU A 157 20.11 2.77 -5.11
CA GLU A 157 20.49 4.03 -5.75
C GLU A 157 19.28 4.95 -5.88
N TYR A 158 18.16 4.43 -6.39
CA TYR A 158 16.91 5.19 -6.53
C TYR A 158 16.43 5.72 -5.18
N LEU A 159 16.36 4.86 -4.16
CA LEU A 159 15.88 5.25 -2.82
C LEU A 159 16.81 6.27 -2.15
N THR A 160 18.13 6.18 -2.39
CA THR A 160 19.11 7.16 -1.89
C THR A 160 18.96 8.53 -2.57
N VAL A 161 18.72 8.54 -3.88
CA VAL A 161 18.42 9.77 -4.64
C VAL A 161 17.10 10.38 -4.15
N LEU A 162 16.08 9.55 -3.91
CA LEU A 162 14.80 9.99 -3.37
C LEU A 162 14.94 10.65 -1.99
N GLU A 163 15.67 10.05 -1.05
CA GLU A 163 15.95 10.65 0.26
C GLU A 163 16.64 12.02 0.14
N THR A 164 17.60 12.14 -0.78
CA THR A 164 18.28 13.40 -1.06
C THR A 164 17.30 14.47 -1.56
N HIS A 165 16.40 14.12 -2.47
CA HIS A 165 15.35 15.02 -2.94
C HIS A 165 14.38 15.42 -1.82
N LEU A 166 13.94 14.48 -0.99
CA LEU A 166 13.05 14.77 0.15
C LEU A 166 13.70 15.69 1.18
N ASN A 167 15.01 15.57 1.41
CA ASN A 167 15.74 16.49 2.29
C ASN A 167 15.81 17.91 1.70
N ASN A 168 16.03 18.02 0.39
CA ASN A 168 16.03 19.31 -0.31
C ASN A 168 14.65 19.99 -0.27
N LEU A 169 13.56 19.23 -0.32
CA LEU A 169 12.18 19.73 -0.30
C LEU A 169 11.69 20.22 1.07
N LYS A 170 12.50 20.08 2.12
CA LYS A 170 12.21 20.73 3.42
C LYS A 170 12.42 22.24 3.39
N PHE A 171 13.24 22.73 2.46
CA PHE A 171 13.58 24.16 2.34
C PHE A 171 14.08 24.78 3.65
N GLU A 172 14.99 24.10 4.37
CA GLU A 172 15.54 24.57 5.66
C GLU A 172 16.23 25.96 5.54
N ASP A 173 16.83 26.26 4.38
CA ASP A 173 17.43 27.56 4.05
C ASP A 173 16.50 28.51 3.27
N GLY A 174 15.20 28.21 3.21
CA GLY A 174 14.21 28.97 2.47
C GLY A 174 13.96 28.48 1.04
N VAL A 175 12.99 29.12 0.37
CA VAL A 175 12.54 28.75 -0.99
C VAL A 175 13.16 29.69 -2.01
N SER A 176 13.82 29.14 -3.02
CA SER A 176 14.32 29.89 -4.17
C SER A 176 13.39 29.68 -5.37
N ALA A 177 13.02 30.76 -6.04
CA ALA A 177 12.17 30.70 -7.23
C ALA A 177 12.58 31.78 -8.24
N CYS A 178 12.42 31.46 -9.53
CA CYS A 178 12.42 32.47 -10.59
C CYS A 178 10.99 32.92 -10.86
N VAL A 179 10.83 34.20 -11.14
CA VAL A 179 9.56 34.83 -11.49
C VAL A 179 9.76 35.67 -12.76
N LYS A 180 8.68 35.91 -13.48
CA LYS A 180 8.61 36.87 -14.58
C LYS A 180 7.87 38.11 -14.09
N LEU A 181 8.23 39.28 -14.60
CA LEU A 181 7.46 40.51 -14.39
C LEU A 181 6.49 40.69 -15.55
N ASP A 182 5.25 41.03 -15.23
CA ASP A 182 4.30 41.51 -16.24
C ASP A 182 4.46 43.02 -16.49
N GLU A 183 3.61 43.59 -17.35
CA GLU A 183 3.61 45.01 -17.70
C GLU A 183 3.37 45.94 -16.48
N GLY A 184 2.77 45.40 -15.41
CA GLY A 184 2.52 46.11 -14.15
C GLY A 184 3.60 45.90 -13.09
N ASN A 185 4.72 45.25 -13.42
CA ASN A 185 5.75 44.81 -12.48
C ASN A 185 5.26 43.83 -11.40
N ALA A 186 4.15 43.13 -11.63
CA ALA A 186 3.71 42.05 -10.74
C ALA A 186 4.48 40.75 -11.05
N PHE A 187 4.76 39.97 -10.01
CA PHE A 187 5.40 38.67 -10.16
C PHE A 187 4.44 37.61 -10.71
N THR A 188 4.82 37.01 -11.84
CA THR A 188 4.08 35.97 -12.55
C THR A 188 5.00 34.78 -12.85
N GLU A 189 4.43 33.67 -13.34
CA GLU A 189 5.18 32.47 -13.79
C GLU A 189 6.22 31.92 -12.79
N TYR A 190 5.83 31.75 -11.52
CA TYR A 190 6.72 31.18 -10.50
C TYR A 190 7.29 29.81 -10.91
N LYS A 191 8.62 29.70 -10.91
CA LYS A 191 9.38 28.46 -11.17
C LYS A 191 10.27 28.17 -9.98
N LEU A 192 9.94 27.11 -9.25
CA LEU A 192 10.75 26.62 -8.14
C LEU A 192 12.15 26.25 -8.62
N GLN A 193 13.18 26.74 -7.92
CA GLN A 193 14.58 26.44 -8.17
C GLN A 193 15.06 25.36 -7.21
N LYS A 194 16.04 24.57 -7.66
CA LYS A 194 16.72 23.61 -6.78
C LYS A 194 17.39 24.40 -5.65
N PRO A 195 17.21 23.99 -4.38
CA PRO A 195 17.87 24.66 -3.27
C PRO A 195 19.40 24.59 -3.47
N GLN A 196 20.06 25.73 -3.40
CA GLN A 196 21.51 25.82 -3.39
C GLN A 196 21.97 25.73 -1.94
N LYS A 197 22.91 24.83 -1.65
CA LYS A 197 23.55 24.80 -0.32
C LYS A 197 24.30 26.11 -0.16
N THR A 198 23.85 26.97 0.74
CA THR A 198 24.53 28.20 1.05
C THR A 198 25.56 27.93 2.15
N SER A 199 26.81 28.29 1.93
CA SER A 199 27.82 28.23 3.00
C SER A 199 27.48 29.26 4.08
N PHE A 200 27.89 29.01 5.32
CA PHE A 200 27.76 30.00 6.40
C PHE A 200 28.40 31.35 6.02
N LEU A 201 29.48 31.31 5.22
CA LEU A 201 30.15 32.49 4.68
C LEU A 201 29.33 33.21 3.59
N ASP A 202 28.50 32.50 2.83
CA ASP A 202 27.60 33.11 1.84
C ASP A 202 26.40 33.79 2.50
N LYS A 203 26.04 33.36 3.72
CA LYS A 203 25.01 34.04 4.54
C LYS A 203 25.52 35.36 5.14
N LEU A 204 26.85 35.52 5.28
CA LEU A 204 27.52 36.72 5.79
C LEU A 204 27.87 37.74 4.70
N ARG A 205 27.84 37.35 3.42
CA ARG A 205 28.03 38.28 2.31
C ARG A 205 26.80 39.16 2.14
N GLU A 206 26.98 40.48 2.22
CA GLU A 206 25.94 41.44 1.85
C GLU A 206 25.52 41.23 0.39
N ARG A 207 24.29 40.72 0.21
CA ARG A 207 23.68 40.68 -1.12
C ARG A 207 23.14 42.07 -1.42
N GLN A 208 23.62 42.68 -2.51
CA GLN A 208 23.32 44.06 -2.92
C GLN A 208 21.83 44.37 -3.14
N TYR A 209 20.94 43.37 -3.07
CA TYR A 209 19.49 43.50 -3.23
C TYR A 209 18.75 42.61 -2.21
N THR A 210 18.94 42.89 -0.93
CA THR A 210 18.23 42.20 0.17
C THR A 210 17.17 43.13 0.74
N PHE A 211 15.92 42.67 0.75
CA PHE A 211 14.85 43.32 1.49
C PHE A 211 14.52 42.47 2.72
N GLN A 212 14.58 43.09 3.90
CA GLN A 212 14.27 42.45 5.17
C GLN A 212 12.99 43.09 5.73
N LEU A 213 11.99 42.25 6.00
CA LEU A 213 10.75 42.69 6.64
C LEU A 213 10.98 43.02 8.11
N ASP A 214 10.30 44.05 8.61
CA ASP A 214 10.18 44.28 10.04
C ASP A 214 9.40 43.11 10.68
N PRO A 215 9.82 42.57 11.84
CA PRO A 215 9.11 41.47 12.51
C PRO A 215 7.64 41.76 12.83
N ARG A 216 7.23 43.04 12.88
CA ARG A 216 5.86 43.47 13.16
C ARG A 216 5.04 43.76 11.90
N ASP A 217 5.63 43.63 10.71
CA ASP A 217 4.92 43.81 9.44
C ASP A 217 4.13 42.55 9.05
N GLU A 218 2.91 42.47 9.54
CA GLU A 218 2.00 41.35 9.25
C GLU A 218 1.62 41.29 7.75
N ALA A 219 1.43 42.43 7.10
CA ALA A 219 1.01 42.48 5.70
C ALA A 219 2.14 41.98 4.79
N GLY A 220 3.38 42.41 5.04
CA GLY A 220 4.56 41.92 4.35
C GLY A 220 4.75 40.40 4.53
N ALA A 221 4.56 39.90 5.75
CA ALA A 221 4.64 38.46 6.04
C ALA A 221 3.61 37.65 5.25
N GLN A 222 2.37 38.13 5.14
CA GLN A 222 1.33 37.50 4.33
C GLN A 222 1.68 37.49 2.84
N ILE A 223 2.19 38.60 2.30
CA ILE A 223 2.62 38.72 0.90
C ILE A 223 3.75 37.73 0.59
N LEU A 224 4.78 37.65 1.43
CA LEU A 224 5.85 36.65 1.26
C LEU A 224 5.33 35.21 1.37
N GLY A 225 4.37 34.96 2.26
CA GLY A 225 3.67 33.68 2.35
C GLY A 225 2.96 33.29 1.05
N GLN A 226 2.27 34.24 0.41
CA GLN A 226 1.61 34.02 -0.87
C GLN A 226 2.61 33.79 -2.01
N MET A 227 3.73 34.52 -2.04
CA MET A 227 4.81 34.30 -2.99
C MET A 227 5.43 32.90 -2.83
N ARG A 228 5.69 32.48 -1.59
CA ARG A 228 6.17 31.13 -1.28
C ARG A 228 5.18 30.06 -1.74
N ASN A 229 3.90 30.25 -1.44
CA ASN A 229 2.84 29.34 -1.86
C ASN A 229 2.73 29.24 -3.38
N SER A 230 2.86 30.36 -4.09
CA SER A 230 2.87 30.39 -5.56
C SER A 230 4.06 29.63 -6.14
N ALA A 231 5.24 29.76 -5.54
CA ALA A 231 6.43 28.99 -5.91
C ALA A 231 6.27 27.48 -5.69
N LEU A 232 5.60 27.07 -4.61
CA LEU A 232 5.45 25.66 -4.23
C LEU A 232 4.25 24.95 -4.88
N LYS A 233 3.31 25.69 -5.49
CA LYS A 233 2.05 25.15 -6.02
C LYS A 233 2.21 23.93 -6.94
N LYS A 234 3.19 23.94 -7.86
CA LYS A 234 3.42 22.79 -8.75
C LYS A 234 4.00 21.60 -8.00
N ALA A 235 4.96 21.85 -7.11
CA ALA A 235 5.57 20.80 -6.29
C ALA A 235 4.53 20.16 -5.36
N SER A 236 3.64 20.95 -4.76
CA SER A 236 2.59 20.42 -3.87
C SER A 236 1.65 19.46 -4.60
N LEU A 237 1.27 19.75 -5.85
CA LEU A 237 0.41 18.86 -6.65
C LEU A 237 1.11 17.54 -6.97
N VAL A 238 2.36 17.60 -7.47
CA VAL A 238 3.14 16.40 -7.82
C VAL A 238 3.41 15.54 -6.58
N LEU A 239 3.78 16.16 -5.46
CA LEU A 239 4.04 15.43 -4.21
C LEU A 239 2.77 14.78 -3.65
N ASN A 240 1.63 15.46 -3.72
CA ASN A 240 0.35 14.89 -3.30
C ASN A 240 -0.02 13.65 -4.13
N GLU A 241 0.17 13.72 -5.45
CA GLU A 241 -0.03 12.55 -6.32
C GLU A 241 0.94 11.41 -5.99
N ALA A 242 2.22 11.70 -5.75
CA ALA A 242 3.21 10.71 -5.36
C ALA A 242 2.83 10.00 -4.05
N VAL A 243 2.37 10.75 -3.03
CA VAL A 243 1.90 10.20 -1.77
C VAL A 243 0.66 9.33 -1.95
N LYS A 244 -0.32 9.77 -2.76
CA LYS A 244 -1.51 8.97 -3.08
C LYS A 244 -1.14 7.65 -3.75
N ASN A 245 -0.23 7.69 -4.73
CA ASN A 245 0.24 6.50 -5.43
C ASN A 245 0.98 5.53 -4.52
N ALA A 246 1.88 6.03 -3.66
CA ALA A 246 2.59 5.22 -2.68
C ALA A 246 1.64 4.59 -1.66
N LEU A 247 0.70 5.37 -1.11
CA LEU A 247 -0.32 4.87 -0.19
C LEU A 247 -1.19 3.79 -0.84
N ASN A 248 -1.60 4.00 -2.10
CA ASN A 248 -2.38 3.02 -2.84
C ASN A 248 -1.63 1.69 -3.01
N PHE A 249 -0.34 1.74 -3.37
CA PHE A 249 0.51 0.55 -3.44
C PHE A 249 0.50 -0.24 -2.12
N PHE A 250 0.74 0.42 -0.98
CA PHE A 250 0.73 -0.25 0.32
C PHE A 250 -0.65 -0.76 0.73
N ASN A 251 -1.73 -0.06 0.37
CA ASN A 251 -3.09 -0.53 0.64
C ASN A 251 -3.44 -1.77 -0.18
N ILE A 252 -3.10 -1.81 -1.47
CA ILE A 252 -3.32 -3.01 -2.30
C ILE A 252 -2.49 -4.17 -1.75
N LEU A 253 -1.21 -3.95 -1.44
CA LEU A 253 -0.34 -4.98 -0.85
C LEU A 253 -0.95 -5.53 0.45
N LYS A 254 -1.38 -4.64 1.35
CA LYS A 254 -2.01 -5.01 2.62
C LYS A 254 -3.25 -5.85 2.39
N THR A 255 -4.15 -5.42 1.49
CA THR A 255 -5.41 -6.11 1.20
C THR A 255 -5.18 -7.50 0.65
N GLU A 256 -4.35 -7.64 -0.39
CA GLU A 256 -4.19 -8.94 -1.04
C GLU A 256 -3.40 -9.92 -0.19
N VAL A 257 -2.36 -9.46 0.52
CA VAL A 257 -1.61 -10.29 1.47
C VAL A 257 -2.48 -10.68 2.67
N ALA A 258 -3.39 -9.81 3.14
CA ALA A 258 -4.32 -10.14 4.22
C ALA A 258 -5.17 -11.36 3.90
N PHE A 259 -5.67 -11.47 2.66
CA PHE A 259 -6.45 -12.63 2.23
C PHE A 259 -5.65 -13.93 2.39
N TYR A 260 -4.43 -13.96 1.85
CA TYR A 260 -3.57 -15.13 1.94
C TYR A 260 -3.13 -15.43 3.38
N LEU A 261 -2.87 -14.42 4.19
CA LEU A 261 -2.59 -14.59 5.61
C LEU A 261 -3.79 -15.20 6.35
N GLY A 262 -5.01 -14.79 6.00
CA GLY A 262 -6.25 -15.42 6.46
C GLY A 262 -6.32 -16.90 6.10
N CYS A 263 -5.97 -17.28 4.86
CA CYS A 263 -5.87 -18.68 4.44
C CYS A 263 -4.81 -19.45 5.25
N LEU A 264 -3.65 -18.83 5.53
CA LEU A 264 -2.60 -19.45 6.35
C LEU A 264 -3.07 -19.70 7.79
N ASN A 265 -3.77 -18.74 8.39
CA ASN A 265 -4.33 -18.87 9.73
C ASN A 265 -5.37 -20.01 9.79
N LEU A 266 -6.24 -20.09 8.78
CA LEU A 266 -7.20 -21.18 8.66
C LEU A 266 -6.52 -22.53 8.47
N TYR A 267 -5.53 -22.63 7.58
CA TYR A 267 -4.76 -23.85 7.35
C TYR A 267 -4.12 -24.39 8.64
N GLN A 268 -3.50 -23.50 9.43
CA GLN A 268 -2.89 -23.86 10.72
C GLN A 268 -3.91 -24.33 11.76
N LYS A 269 -5.15 -23.80 11.73
CA LYS A 269 -6.24 -24.18 12.65
C LYS A 269 -6.94 -25.47 12.24
N LEU A 270 -7.11 -25.71 10.94
CA LEU A 270 -7.76 -26.91 10.44
C LEU A 270 -6.97 -28.18 10.79
N ARG A 271 -5.64 -28.16 10.61
CA ARG A 271 -4.77 -29.34 10.84
C ARG A 271 -5.31 -30.60 10.16
N LYS A 272 -5.96 -30.45 9.00
CA LYS A 272 -6.54 -31.52 8.18
C LYS A 272 -5.83 -31.63 6.82
N PRO A 273 -5.93 -32.79 6.14
CA PRO A 273 -5.58 -32.88 4.73
C PRO A 273 -6.37 -31.86 3.92
N VAL A 274 -5.67 -31.10 3.09
CA VAL A 274 -6.26 -30.17 2.12
C VAL A 274 -5.79 -30.57 0.73
N CYS A 275 -6.58 -30.26 -0.29
CA CYS A 275 -6.22 -30.44 -1.67
C CYS A 275 -6.37 -29.12 -2.45
N PHE A 276 -5.74 -29.07 -3.62
CA PHE A 276 -5.94 -27.99 -4.59
C PHE A 276 -6.81 -28.55 -5.73
N PRO A 277 -8.13 -28.32 -5.72
CA PRO A 277 -9.02 -28.89 -6.72
C PRO A 277 -8.70 -28.34 -8.11
N VAL A 278 -8.81 -29.18 -9.14
CA VAL A 278 -8.66 -28.78 -10.53
C VAL A 278 -10.05 -28.40 -11.06
N PRO A 279 -10.32 -27.13 -11.40
CA PRO A 279 -11.62 -26.74 -11.95
C PRO A 279 -11.81 -27.35 -13.35
N LEU A 280 -12.98 -27.96 -13.58
CA LEU A 280 -13.38 -28.57 -14.85
C LEU A 280 -14.15 -27.56 -15.72
N GLU A 281 -14.13 -27.77 -17.03
CA GLU A 281 -14.80 -26.89 -18.02
C GLU A 281 -16.31 -27.18 -18.15
N GLU A 282 -16.71 -28.44 -17.95
CA GLU A 282 -18.09 -28.91 -18.11
C GLU A 282 -18.76 -29.16 -16.75
N GLU A 283 -20.10 -29.09 -16.74
CA GLU A 283 -20.95 -29.46 -15.61
C GLU A 283 -20.96 -30.99 -15.42
N GLU A 284 -19.78 -31.56 -15.17
CA GLU A 284 -19.69 -32.95 -14.73
C GLU A 284 -20.33 -33.09 -13.34
N ARG A 285 -20.96 -34.24 -13.12
CA ARG A 285 -21.70 -34.51 -11.89
C ARG A 285 -20.74 -34.59 -10.73
N LEU A 286 -20.69 -33.55 -9.89
CA LEU A 286 -19.90 -33.55 -8.67
C LEU A 286 -20.41 -34.62 -7.69
N GLU A 287 -19.58 -35.61 -7.38
CA GLU A 287 -19.86 -36.59 -6.32
C GLU A 287 -18.99 -36.28 -5.10
N PHE A 288 -19.64 -36.01 -3.97
CA PHE A 288 -18.98 -35.82 -2.69
C PHE A 288 -19.29 -37.00 -1.78
N ARG A 289 -18.26 -37.59 -1.19
CA ARG A 289 -18.40 -38.58 -0.11
C ARG A 289 -17.89 -38.00 1.19
N GLU A 290 -18.62 -38.30 2.26
CA GLU A 290 -18.28 -37.92 3.63
C GLU A 290 -18.17 -36.40 3.83
N LEU A 291 -19.01 -35.60 3.17
CA LEU A 291 -18.96 -34.13 3.22
C LEU A 291 -19.08 -33.60 4.66
N TYR A 292 -17.96 -33.18 5.25
CA TYR A 292 -17.95 -32.45 6.52
C TYR A 292 -18.00 -30.94 6.33
N ASP A 293 -18.72 -30.31 7.25
CA ASP A 293 -18.75 -28.88 7.43
C ASP A 293 -17.44 -28.38 8.08
N VAL A 294 -16.80 -27.39 7.45
CA VAL A 294 -15.50 -26.85 7.90
C VAL A 294 -15.65 -26.14 9.25
N SER A 295 -16.77 -25.46 9.48
CA SER A 295 -17.07 -24.76 10.74
C SER A 295 -17.24 -25.76 11.90
N LEU A 296 -17.81 -26.94 11.64
CA LEU A 296 -17.88 -28.05 12.59
C LEU A 296 -16.50 -28.65 12.89
N SER A 297 -15.65 -28.83 11.87
CA SER A 297 -14.27 -29.30 12.07
C SER A 297 -13.46 -28.35 12.96
N LEU A 298 -13.62 -27.04 12.74
CA LEU A 298 -13.02 -25.99 13.57
C LEU A 298 -13.58 -25.96 15.00
N LEU A 299 -14.85 -26.33 15.20
CA LEU A 299 -15.47 -26.40 16.53
C LEU A 299 -14.98 -27.60 17.34
N ILE A 300 -14.96 -28.79 16.73
CA ILE A 300 -14.67 -30.04 17.44
C ILE A 300 -13.17 -30.14 17.77
N GLY A 301 -12.28 -29.65 16.90
CA GLY A 301 -10.83 -29.66 17.13
C GLY A 301 -10.16 -31.04 17.08
N GLU A 302 -10.91 -32.12 16.81
CA GLU A 302 -10.43 -33.49 16.69
C GLU A 302 -10.20 -33.92 15.22
N ASN A 303 -9.58 -35.09 15.00
CA ASN A 303 -9.38 -35.68 13.68
C ASN A 303 -10.70 -36.10 13.02
N THR A 304 -11.28 -35.18 12.25
CA THR A 304 -12.38 -35.47 11.32
C THR A 304 -11.87 -36.30 10.14
N VAL A 305 -12.67 -37.27 9.69
CA VAL A 305 -12.42 -38.01 8.44
C VAL A 305 -12.48 -37.03 7.27
N GLY A 306 -11.57 -37.17 6.30
CA GLY A 306 -11.49 -36.27 5.15
C GLY A 306 -12.64 -36.50 4.15
N ASN A 307 -12.95 -35.49 3.33
CA ASN A 307 -13.95 -35.62 2.27
C ASN A 307 -13.27 -36.09 0.98
N ASN A 308 -13.93 -36.97 0.23
CA ASN A 308 -13.48 -37.34 -1.12
C ASN A 308 -14.36 -36.62 -2.15
N LEU A 309 -13.71 -35.90 -3.07
CA LEU A 309 -14.33 -35.39 -4.30
C LEU A 309 -13.98 -36.35 -5.43
N SER A 310 -15.01 -36.95 -6.03
CA SER A 310 -14.90 -37.69 -7.28
C SER A 310 -15.61 -36.88 -8.36
N CYS A 311 -14.87 -36.58 -9.42
CA CYS A 311 -15.37 -36.06 -10.68
C CYS A 311 -15.37 -37.21 -11.69
#